data_AF-A0A2P8G880-F1
#
_entry.id   AF-A0A2P8G880-F1
#
_cell.length_a   1.000
_cell.length_b   1.000
_cell.length_c   1.000
_cell.angle_alpha   90.00
_cell.angle_beta   90.00
_cell.angle_gamma   90.00
#
_symmetry.space_group_name_H-M   'P 1'
#
loop_
_entity.id
_entity.type
_entity.pdbx_description
1 polymer ?
#
loop_
_entity_poly.entity_id
_entity_poly.type
_entity_poly.pdbx_seq_one_letter_code
_entity_poly.pdbx_strand_id
1 'polypeptide(L)'
;MALQLNPALDLAYIDQAYGEDPVILYMIFDAFLSDSVPRWQSLQGALESGDLKESASIVHGLKPSFTMTGLTHVRPKVEVLEKAIKNDDPAEQLMEMYRNISAEIEELIPILESESERLKQL
;
A
#
# COMPACT_ATOMS: atom_id res chain seq x y z
N MET A 1 15.29 -7.45 -21.27
CA MET A 1 14.10 -7.15 -22.09
C MET A 1 13.22 -6.42 -21.12
N ALA A 2 12.93 -5.13 -21.34
CA ALA A 2 12.31 -4.31 -20.31
C ALA A 2 11.00 -4.93 -19.81
N LEU A 3 10.85 -5.01 -18.49
CA LEU A 3 9.61 -5.48 -17.88
C LEU A 3 8.50 -4.48 -18.20
N GLN A 4 7.48 -4.94 -18.93
CA GLN A 4 6.30 -4.13 -19.22
C GLN A 4 5.30 -4.26 -18.08
N LEU A 5 5.47 -3.44 -17.05
CA LEU A 5 4.56 -3.35 -15.90
C LEU A 5 3.41 -2.37 -16.20
N ASN A 6 2.30 -2.54 -15.48
CA ASN A 6 1.14 -1.66 -15.57
C ASN A 6 1.47 -0.19 -15.21
N PRO A 7 1.05 0.79 -16.03
CA PRO A 7 1.36 2.22 -15.83
C PRO A 7 0.65 2.87 -14.63
N ALA A 8 -0.28 2.17 -13.96
CA ALA A 8 -0.84 2.62 -12.68
C ALA A 8 0.22 2.62 -11.55
N LEU A 9 1.32 1.88 -11.74
CA LEU A 9 2.46 1.85 -10.83
C LEU A 9 3.50 2.90 -11.24
N ASP A 10 4.26 3.39 -10.28
CA ASP A 10 5.41 4.27 -10.51
C ASP A 10 6.58 3.48 -11.08
N LEU A 11 6.56 3.31 -12.41
CA LEU A 11 7.57 2.55 -13.15
C LEU A 11 8.96 3.18 -13.05
N ALA A 12 9.04 4.51 -12.95
CA ALA A 12 10.31 5.20 -12.80
C ALA A 12 10.95 4.89 -11.44
N TYR A 13 10.14 4.89 -10.37
CA TYR A 13 10.61 4.47 -9.05
C TYR A 13 11.04 3.01 -9.04
N ILE A 14 10.21 2.12 -9.60
CA ILE A 14 10.48 0.68 -9.64
C ILE A 14 11.79 0.38 -10.36
N ASP A 15 11.99 0.95 -11.56
CA ASP A 15 13.22 0.77 -12.33
C ASP A 15 14.44 1.34 -11.59
N GLN A 16 14.31 2.51 -10.96
CA GLN A 16 15.38 3.09 -10.16
C GLN A 16 15.75 2.24 -8.93
N ALA A 17 14.77 1.65 -8.26
CA ALA A 17 14.95 0.92 -7.01
C ALA A 17 15.40 -0.53 -7.21
N TYR A 18 14.88 -1.19 -8.25
CA TYR A 18 15.01 -2.65 -8.44
C TYR A 18 15.52 -3.03 -9.84
N GLY A 19 15.55 -2.09 -10.79
CA GLY A 19 15.87 -2.36 -12.19
C GLY A 19 14.88 -3.32 -12.84
N GLU A 20 15.38 -4.12 -13.78
CA GLU A 20 14.59 -5.11 -14.54
C GLU A 20 14.64 -6.52 -13.90
N ASP A 21 14.72 -6.66 -12.57
CA ASP A 21 14.76 -7.96 -11.90
C ASP A 21 13.35 -8.49 -11.56
N PRO A 22 12.80 -9.47 -12.31
CA PRO A 22 11.45 -9.96 -12.08
C PRO A 22 11.30 -10.72 -10.76
N VAL A 23 12.38 -11.33 -10.24
CA VAL A 23 12.34 -12.09 -8.98
C VAL A 23 12.18 -11.14 -7.80
N ILE A 24 12.92 -10.03 -7.80
CA ILE A 24 12.80 -8.99 -6.77
C ILE A 24 11.40 -8.37 -6.79
N LEU A 25 10.89 -8.03 -7.97
CA LEU A 25 9.57 -7.40 -8.10
C LEU A 25 8.43 -8.34 -7.71
N TYR A 26 8.52 -9.61 -8.10
CA TYR A 26 7.59 -10.64 -7.64
C TYR A 26 7.56 -10.69 -6.11
N MET A 27 8.72 -10.81 -5.45
CA MET A 27 8.78 -10.88 -3.99
C MET A 27 8.17 -9.64 -3.31
N ILE A 28 8.36 -8.45 -3.89
CA ILE A 28 7.80 -7.21 -3.35
C ILE A 28 6.28 -7.16 -3.49
N PHE A 29 5.75 -7.51 -4.66
CA PHE A 29 4.29 -7.53 -4.88
C PHE A 29 3.63 -8.63 -4.06
N ASP A 30 4.21 -9.82 -4.02
CA ASP A 30 3.74 -10.95 -3.21
C ASP A 30 3.68 -10.58 -1.72
N ALA A 31 4.75 -10.02 -1.15
CA ALA A 31 4.78 -9.58 0.24
C ALA A 31 3.78 -8.44 0.52
N PHE A 32 3.56 -7.53 -0.42
CA PHE A 32 2.54 -6.50 -0.26
C PHE A 32 1.14 -7.10 -0.21
N LEU A 33 0.82 -8.01 -1.13
CA LEU A 33 -0.47 -8.68 -1.20
C LEU A 33 -0.72 -9.60 0.00
N SER A 34 0.29 -10.36 0.44
CA SER A 34 0.14 -11.34 1.53
C SER A 34 0.17 -10.70 2.92
N ASP A 35 0.95 -9.63 3.11
CA ASP A 35 1.22 -9.09 4.45
C ASP A 35 0.67 -7.66 4.60
N SER A 36 0.89 -6.81 3.61
CA SER A 36 0.53 -5.38 3.71
C SER A 36 -0.97 -5.14 3.53
N VAL A 37 -1.61 -5.83 2.58
CA VAL A 37 -3.07 -5.70 2.34
C VAL A 37 -3.90 -6.17 3.54
N PRO A 38 -3.68 -7.37 4.14
CA PRO A 38 -4.45 -7.79 5.30
C PRO A 38 -4.23 -6.88 6.51
N ARG A 39 -3.00 -6.39 6.68
CA ARG A 39 -2.69 -5.43 7.75
C ARG A 39 -3.38 -4.07 7.51
N TRP A 40 -3.45 -3.61 6.27
CA TRP A 40 -4.25 -2.43 5.90
C TRP A 40 -5.75 -2.65 6.19
N GLN A 41 -6.29 -3.83 5.91
CA GLN A 41 -7.68 -4.16 6.23
C GLN A 41 -7.92 -4.16 7.75
N SER A 42 -6.96 -4.64 8.55
CA SER A 42 -7.06 -4.61 10.02
C SER A 42 -7.10 -3.20 10.62
N LEU A 43 -6.63 -2.18 9.89
CA LEU A 43 -6.71 -0.77 10.31
C LEU A 43 -8.17 -0.33 10.53
N GLN A 44 -9.11 -0.83 9.72
CA GLN A 44 -10.53 -0.52 9.91
C GLN A 44 -10.99 -0.86 11.33
N GLY A 45 -10.68 -2.08 11.80
CA GLY A 45 -11.07 -2.54 13.12
C GLY A 45 -10.43 -1.70 14.24
N ALA A 46 -9.16 -1.33 14.08
CA ALA A 46 -8.47 -0.48 15.05
C ALA A 46 -9.06 0.94 15.13
N LEU A 47 -9.45 1.53 13.98
CA LEU A 47 -10.12 2.83 13.93
C LEU A 47 -11.52 2.76 14.55
N GLU A 48 -12.31 1.73 14.21
CA GLU A 48 -13.67 1.52 14.74
C GLU A 48 -13.68 1.27 16.25
N SER A 49 -12.65 0.60 16.79
CA SER A 49 -12.48 0.39 18.22
C SER A 49 -11.89 1.59 18.96
N GLY A 50 -11.50 2.65 18.25
CA GLY A 50 -10.81 3.81 18.82
C GLY A 50 -9.38 3.52 19.31
N ASP A 51 -8.75 2.43 18.86
CA ASP A 51 -7.36 2.13 19.19
C ASP A 51 -6.41 2.93 18.28
N LEU A 52 -6.26 4.21 18.59
CA LEU A 52 -5.42 5.12 17.81
C LEU A 52 -3.93 4.76 17.89
N LYS A 53 -3.50 4.10 18.96
CA LYS A 53 -2.12 3.64 19.10
C LYS A 53 -1.82 2.53 18.10
N GLU A 54 -2.70 1.54 18.02
CA GLU A 54 -2.58 0.46 17.04
C GLU A 54 -2.77 0.98 15.62
N SER A 55 -3.74 1.86 15.40
CA SER A 55 -3.98 2.51 14.10
C SER A 55 -2.74 3.24 13.60
N ALA A 56 -2.07 4.02 14.46
CA ALA A 56 -0.83 4.71 14.12
C ALA A 56 0.31 3.71 13.84
N SER A 57 0.41 2.62 14.59
CA SER A 57 1.41 1.57 14.41
C SER A 57 1.26 0.86 13.05
N ILE A 58 0.03 0.51 12.67
CA ILE A 58 -0.31 -0.10 11.38
C ILE A 58 0.10 0.83 10.24
N VAL A 59 -0.40 2.06 10.24
CA VAL A 59 -0.11 3.05 9.19
C VAL A 59 1.40 3.34 9.12
N HIS A 60 2.07 3.48 10.26
CA HIS A 60 3.50 3.71 10.32
C HIS A 60 4.30 2.61 9.61
N GLY A 61 3.96 1.36 9.89
CA GLY A 61 4.66 0.19 9.34
C GLY A 61 4.36 -0.07 7.87
N LEU A 62 3.21 0.37 7.34
CA LEU A 62 2.81 0.12 5.95
C LEU A 62 3.30 1.15 4.94
N LYS A 63 3.65 2.38 5.38
CA LYS A 63 4.18 3.44 4.51
C LYS A 63 5.28 2.99 3.53
N PRO A 64 6.35 2.28 3.96
CA PRO A 64 7.38 1.84 3.02
C PRO A 64 6.82 0.90 1.95
N SER A 65 5.91 -0.02 2.31
CA SER A 65 5.35 -1.01 1.40
C SER A 65 4.66 -0.36 0.19
N PHE A 66 3.90 0.71 0.38
CA PHE A 66 3.29 1.46 -0.73
C PHE A 66 4.33 2.07 -1.68
N THR A 67 5.45 2.56 -1.15
CA THR A 67 6.51 3.10 -2.03
C THR A 67 7.16 1.96 -2.81
N MET A 68 7.49 0.87 -2.12
CA MET A 68 8.19 -0.30 -2.69
C MET A 68 7.40 -0.93 -3.84
N THR A 69 6.06 -0.98 -3.77
CA THR A 69 5.22 -1.51 -4.84
C THR A 69 4.95 -0.54 -5.99
N GLY A 70 5.54 0.66 -5.97
CA GLY A 70 5.26 1.71 -6.96
C GLY A 70 3.93 2.45 -6.72
N LEU A 71 3.27 2.26 -5.58
CA LEU A 71 2.11 3.05 -5.16
C LEU A 71 2.53 4.36 -4.48
N THR A 72 3.49 5.05 -5.09
CA THR A 72 4.10 6.28 -4.54
C THR A 72 3.09 7.41 -4.34
N HIS A 73 1.99 7.39 -5.09
CA HIS A 73 0.87 8.32 -4.97
C HIS A 73 -0.07 8.03 -3.78
N VAL A 74 -0.13 6.78 -3.31
CA VAL A 74 -0.92 6.38 -2.12
C VAL A 74 -0.19 6.76 -0.83
N ARG A 75 1.14 6.58 -0.80
CA ARG A 75 1.99 6.88 0.36
C ARG A 75 1.72 8.25 1.03
N PRO A 76 1.64 9.39 0.32
CA PRO A 76 1.37 10.67 0.97
C PRO A 76 -0.01 10.72 1.62
N LYS A 77 -1.04 10.05 1.07
CA LYS A 77 -2.37 9.97 1.69
C LYS A 77 -2.33 9.21 3.01
N VAL A 78 -1.56 8.12 3.04
CA VAL A 78 -1.28 7.31 4.23
C VAL A 78 -0.51 8.11 5.28
N GLU A 79 0.44 8.96 4.88
CA GLU A 79 1.13 9.89 5.80
C GLU A 79 0.19 10.95 6.40
N VAL A 80 -0.79 11.43 5.63
CA VAL A 80 -1.81 12.37 6.14
C VAL A 80 -2.73 11.66 7.14
N LEU A 81 -3.16 10.42 6.85
CA LEU A 81 -3.94 9.60 7.79
C LEU A 81 -3.17 9.34 9.09
N GLU A 82 -1.89 9.00 9.02
CA GLU A 82 -1.05 8.80 10.21
C GLU A 82 -1.02 10.06 11.10
N LYS A 83 -0.90 11.24 10.48
CA LYS A 83 -0.89 12.52 11.20
C LYS A 83 -2.23 12.80 11.86
N ALA A 84 -3.34 12.57 11.15
CA ALA A 84 -4.69 12.73 11.69
C ALA A 84 -4.92 11.82 12.91
N ILE A 85 -4.52 10.54 12.81
CA ILE A 85 -4.57 9.59 13.94
C ILE A 85 -3.75 10.11 15.13
N LYS A 86 -2.52 10.60 14.88
CA LYS A 86 -1.64 11.13 15.93
C LYS A 86 -2.14 12.42 16.58
N ASN A 87 -2.98 13.16 15.87
CA ASN A 87 -3.59 14.39 16.36
C ASN A 87 -4.90 14.16 17.11
N ASP A 88 -5.35 12.90 17.24
CA ASP A 88 -6.65 12.56 17.85
C ASP A 88 -7.82 13.21 17.08
N ASP A 89 -7.70 13.28 15.75
CA ASP A 89 -8.77 13.81 14.88
C ASP A 89 -10.06 12.95 15.03
N PRO A 90 -11.25 13.53 14.78
CA PRO A 90 -12.53 12.82 14.95
C PRO A 90 -12.60 11.48 14.22
N ALA A 91 -13.14 10.46 14.89
CA ALA A 91 -13.24 9.09 14.35
C ALA A 91 -13.94 9.02 12.97
N GLU A 92 -14.97 9.84 12.75
CA GLU A 92 -15.66 9.93 11.45
C GLU A 92 -14.72 10.41 10.33
N GLN A 93 -13.90 11.42 10.61
CA GLN A 93 -12.90 11.94 9.67
C GLN A 93 -11.82 10.88 9.38
N LEU A 94 -11.31 10.19 10.42
CA LEU A 94 -10.33 9.12 10.25
C LEU A 94 -10.88 7.98 9.38
N MET A 95 -12.13 7.59 9.62
CA MET A 95 -12.81 6.55 8.85
C MET A 95 -13.09 6.97 7.41
N GLU A 96 -13.45 8.23 7.16
CA GLU A 96 -13.61 8.75 5.79
C GLU A 96 -12.28 8.71 5.02
N MET A 97 -11.19 9.16 5.64
CA MET A 97 -9.85 9.10 5.06
C MET A 97 -9.44 7.65 4.76
N TYR A 98 -9.66 6.73 5.70
CA TYR A 98 -9.40 5.31 5.50
C TYR A 98 -10.19 4.73 4.32
N ARG A 99 -11.49 5.02 4.21
CA ARG A 99 -12.35 4.53 3.12
C ARG A 99 -11.90 5.06 1.76
N ASN A 100 -11.54 6.34 1.68
CA ASN A 100 -11.06 6.95 0.44
C ASN A 100 -9.76 6.31 -0.05
N ILE A 101 -8.83 6.04 0.87
CA ILE A 101 -7.57 5.35 0.54
C ILE A 101 -7.82 3.88 0.20
N SER A 102 -8.73 3.21 0.93
CA SER A 102 -9.04 1.80 0.72
C SER A 102 -9.67 1.55 -0.63
N ALA A 103 -10.59 2.40 -1.08
CA ALA A 103 -11.19 2.29 -2.41
C ALA A 103 -10.13 2.35 -3.53
N GLU A 104 -9.15 3.23 -3.41
CA GLU A 104 -8.03 3.31 -4.35
C GLU A 104 -7.14 2.06 -4.29
N ILE A 105 -6.83 1.56 -3.09
CA ILE A 105 -6.05 0.33 -2.93
C ILE A 105 -6.79 -0.87 -3.55
N GLU A 106 -8.11 -0.97 -3.35
CA GLU A 106 -8.94 -2.05 -3.90
C GLU A 106 -8.93 -2.07 -5.44
N GLU A 107 -8.86 -0.90 -6.09
CA GLU A 107 -8.69 -0.81 -7.55
C GLU A 107 -7.28 -1.25 -8.02
N LEU A 108 -6.27 -1.09 -7.16
CA LEU A 108 -4.87 -1.41 -7.47
C LEU A 108 -4.48 -2.86 -7.17
N ILE A 109 -5.15 -3.52 -6.22
CA ILE A 109 -4.92 -4.93 -5.87
C ILE A 109 -4.93 -5.86 -7.10
N PRO A 110 -5.97 -5.87 -7.96
CA PRO A 110 -6.00 -6.80 -9.11
C PRO A 110 -4.86 -6.52 -10.12
N ILE A 111 -4.37 -5.28 -10.19
CA ILE A 111 -3.20 -4.94 -11.01
C ILE A 111 -1.95 -5.59 -10.42
N LEU A 112 -1.71 -5.44 -9.11
CA LEU A 112 -0.57 -6.03 -8.43
C LEU A 112 -0.61 -7.57 -8.47
N GLU A 113 -1.79 -8.18 -8.31
CA GLU A 113 -1.97 -9.63 -8.45
C GLU A 113 -1.59 -10.11 -9.84
N SER A 114 -2.10 -9.44 -10.89
CA SER A 114 -1.81 -9.79 -12.27
C SER A 114 -0.32 -9.64 -12.61
N GLU A 115 0.33 -8.57 -12.14
CA GLU A 115 1.77 -8.38 -12.35
C GLU A 115 2.59 -9.39 -11.57
N SER A 116 2.23 -9.67 -10.31
CA SER A 116 2.90 -10.67 -9.47
C SER A 116 2.88 -12.06 -10.12
N GLU A 117 1.71 -12.53 -10.56
CA GLU A 117 1.57 -13.83 -11.23
C GLU A 117 2.33 -13.89 -12.57
N ARG A 118 2.39 -12.78 -13.32
CA ARG A 118 3.18 -12.69 -14.55
C ARG A 118 4.67 -12.77 -14.27
N LEU A 119 5.17 -12.03 -13.27
CA LEU A 119 6.58 -11.98 -12.91
C LEU A 119 7.09 -13.31 -12.36
N LYS A 120 6.25 -14.04 -11.61
CA LYS A 120 6.55 -15.38 -11.08
C LYS A 120 6.89 -16.43 -12.15
N GLN A 121 6.47 -16.21 -13.39
CA GLN A 121 6.67 -17.13 -14.52
C GLN A 121 7.90 -16.79 -15.37
N LEU A 122 8.58 -15.67 -15.09
CA LEU A 122 9.77 -15.20 -15.81
C LEU A 122 11.06 -15.71 -15.15
#